data_AF-A0A1I7U5G6-F1
#
_entry.id   AF-A0A1I7U5G6-F1
#
_cell.length_a   1.000
_cell.length_b   1.000
_cell.length_c   1.000
_cell.angle_alpha   90.00
_cell.angle_beta   90.00
_cell.angle_gamma   90.00
#
_symmetry.space_group_name_H-M   'P 1'
#
loop_
_entity.id
_entity.type
_entity.pdbx_description
1 polymer ?
#
loop_
_entity_poly.entity_id
_entity_poly.type
_entity_poly.pdbx_seq_one_letter_code
_entity_poly.pdbx_strand_id
1 'polypeptide(L)'
;MIGTQNIDEMIESKGIDYHDFEFWFTRFSSGNWNLDQKTFSEMPIEVVENIVEELDFSSQMRLREVSHGLRNSIEKERPPIDKIRVEIDRRASQNFLNLRFHNPEEPGSNRYWKRSYNREDNMKKAFDGMKTLLSNPRLQSKSFHWFNRTSSEINEKLIDIIN
;
A
#
# COMPACT_ATOMS: atom_id res chain seq x y z
N MET A 1 14.65 -14.83 43.37
CA MET A 1 15.71 -14.18 42.59
C MET A 1 15.10 -13.71 41.29
N ILE A 2 14.85 -12.41 41.16
CA ILE A 2 14.46 -11.81 39.88
C ILE A 2 15.79 -11.56 39.17
N GLY A 3 16.03 -12.27 38.07
CA GLY A 3 17.24 -12.07 37.26
C GLY A 3 17.19 -10.67 36.68
N THR A 4 18.10 -9.80 37.12
CA THR A 4 18.34 -8.52 36.48
C THR A 4 19.05 -8.81 35.17
N GLN A 5 18.31 -8.82 34.05
CA GLN A 5 18.94 -8.72 32.73
C GLN A 5 19.81 -7.45 32.74
N ASN A 6 21.07 -7.59 32.30
CA ASN A 6 21.95 -6.45 32.20
C ASN A 6 21.35 -5.48 31.16
N ILE A 7 21.28 -4.20 31.49
CA ILE A 7 20.83 -3.13 30.58
C ILE A 7 21.61 -3.19 29.27
N ASP A 8 22.90 -3.54 29.33
CA ASP A 8 23.77 -3.69 28.15
C ASP A 8 23.26 -4.78 27.19
N GLU A 9 22.81 -5.93 27.71
CA GLU A 9 22.23 -7.02 26.88
C GLU A 9 20.89 -6.60 26.26
N MET A 10 20.08 -5.80 26.97
CA MET A 10 18.80 -5.30 26.44
C MET A 10 18.98 -4.21 25.36
N ILE A 11 20.06 -3.45 25.44
CA ILE A 11 20.44 -2.38 24.50
C ILE A 11 20.98 -3.01 23.22
N GLU A 12 22.01 -3.87 23.32
CA GLU A 12 22.63 -4.52 22.16
C GLU A 12 21.65 -5.43 21.39
N SER A 13 20.75 -6.14 22.09
CA SER A 13 19.75 -7.00 21.44
C SER A 13 18.66 -6.23 20.67
N LYS A 14 18.51 -4.92 20.92
CA LYS A 14 17.52 -4.06 20.26
C LYS A 14 18.11 -3.17 19.16
N GLY A 15 19.38 -3.37 18.82
CA GLY A 15 20.05 -2.64 17.73
C GLY A 15 20.30 -1.16 18.06
N ILE A 16 20.35 -0.81 19.34
CA ILE A 16 20.82 0.50 19.82
C ILE A 16 22.11 0.25 20.57
N ASP A 17 23.16 1.01 20.33
CA ASP A 17 24.39 0.88 21.11
C ASP A 17 24.34 1.71 22.40
N TYR A 18 25.31 1.52 23.29
CA TYR A 18 25.37 2.24 24.56
C TYR A 18 25.46 3.77 24.37
N HIS A 19 26.17 4.24 23.33
CA HIS A 19 26.33 5.67 23.09
C HIS A 19 25.03 6.31 22.62
N ASP A 20 24.30 5.66 21.73
CA ASP A 20 22.97 6.08 21.31
C ASP A 20 22.01 6.10 22.52
N PHE A 21 22.03 5.04 23.35
CA PHE A 21 21.23 4.99 24.57
C PHE A 21 21.55 6.15 25.51
N GLU A 22 22.83 6.37 25.84
CA GLU A 22 23.28 7.42 26.75
C GLU A 22 22.91 8.82 26.23
N PHE A 23 23.07 9.05 24.93
CA PHE A 23 22.66 10.28 24.26
C PHE A 23 21.15 10.54 24.43
N TRP A 24 20.31 9.56 24.08
CA TRP A 24 18.85 9.72 24.15
C TRP A 24 18.36 9.82 25.59
N PHE A 25 18.90 9.00 26.50
CA PHE A 25 18.57 9.04 27.93
C PHE A 25 18.90 10.41 28.53
N THR A 26 20.09 10.94 28.25
CA THR A 26 20.53 12.26 28.76
C THR A 26 19.71 13.39 28.15
N ARG A 27 19.44 13.35 26.84
CA ARG A 27 18.63 14.36 26.15
C ARG A 27 17.21 14.43 26.72
N PHE A 28 16.54 13.29 26.89
CA PHE A 28 15.17 13.26 27.40
C PHE A 28 15.10 13.58 28.90
N SER A 29 16.04 13.06 29.70
CA SER A 29 16.10 13.34 31.14
C SER A 29 16.39 14.81 31.45
N SER A 30 17.09 15.52 30.55
CA SER A 30 17.36 16.97 30.68
C SER A 30 16.19 17.86 30.24
N GLY A 31 15.05 17.27 29.86
CA GLY A 31 13.86 18.02 29.46
C GLY A 31 13.89 18.52 28.01
N ASN A 32 14.89 18.14 27.22
CA ASN A 32 14.98 18.48 25.81
C ASN A 32 14.17 17.47 24.96
N TRP A 33 12.86 17.56 25.10
CA TRP A 33 11.88 16.74 24.37
C TRP A 33 11.68 17.18 22.93
N ASN A 34 12.26 18.32 22.53
CA ASN A 34 12.13 18.80 21.18
C ASN A 34 13.03 17.95 20.29
N LEU A 35 12.47 16.88 19.76
CA LEU A 35 13.05 16.21 18.60
C LEU A 35 13.00 17.24 17.48
N ASP A 36 14.14 17.56 16.88
CA ASP A 36 14.15 18.26 15.60
C ASP A 36 13.16 17.49 14.72
N GLN A 37 12.02 18.08 14.41
CA GLN A 37 10.84 17.35 13.91
C GLN A 37 11.16 16.84 12.52
N LYS A 38 11.80 15.67 12.45
CA LYS A 38 12.05 15.00 11.20
C LYS A 38 10.71 14.64 10.59
N THR A 39 10.46 15.18 9.41
CA THR A 39 9.30 14.86 8.60
C THR A 39 9.57 13.56 7.84
N PHE A 40 8.49 12.88 7.43
CA PHE A 40 8.60 11.69 6.59
C PHE A 40 9.45 11.93 5.33
N SER A 41 9.40 13.15 4.77
CA SER A 41 10.15 13.56 3.59
C SER A 41 11.67 13.66 3.79
N GLU A 42 12.14 13.69 5.05
CA GLU A 42 13.56 13.75 5.40
C GLU A 42 14.17 12.36 5.66
N MET A 43 13.37 11.29 5.53
CA MET A 43 13.90 9.93 5.57
C MET A 43 14.76 9.65 4.32
N PRO A 44 15.87 8.90 4.47
CA PRO A 44 16.60 8.38 3.32
C PRO A 44 15.67 7.61 2.39
N ILE A 45 15.88 7.72 1.08
CA ILE A 45 14.99 7.13 0.07
C ILE A 45 14.92 5.61 0.22
N GLU A 46 16.01 4.98 0.64
CA GLU A 46 16.10 3.54 0.88
C GLU A 46 15.18 3.09 2.02
N VAL A 47 14.99 3.92 3.04
CA VAL A 47 14.04 3.64 4.14
C VAL A 47 12.60 3.76 3.64
N VAL A 48 12.32 4.75 2.79
CA VAL A 48 10.99 4.92 2.19
C VAL A 48 10.66 3.77 1.26
N GLU A 49 11.61 3.31 0.43
CA GLU A 49 11.47 2.15 -0.44
C GLU A 49 11.20 0.88 0.39
N ASN A 50 11.98 0.59 1.44
CA ASN A 50 11.71 -0.54 2.34
C ASN A 50 10.30 -0.47 2.98
N ILE A 51 9.84 0.71 3.39
CA ILE A 51 8.47 0.88 3.89
C ILE A 51 7.46 0.54 2.79
N VAL A 52 7.67 1.02 1.55
CA VAL A 52 6.77 0.76 0.42
C VAL A 52 6.72 -0.73 0.07
N GLU A 53 7.86 -1.42 0.09
CA GLU A 53 7.96 -2.87 -0.18
C GLU A 53 7.14 -3.69 0.83
N GLU A 54 7.19 -3.32 2.12
CA GLU A 54 6.46 -4.01 3.21
C GLU A 54 4.95 -3.69 3.24
N LEU A 55 4.50 -2.69 2.49
CA LEU A 55 3.11 -2.29 2.48
C LEU A 55 2.25 -3.17 1.59
N ASP A 56 1.04 -3.47 2.07
CA ASP A 56 0.03 -4.08 1.23
C ASP A 56 -0.32 -3.16 0.05
N PHE A 57 -0.80 -3.77 -1.04
CA PHE A 57 -1.15 -3.02 -2.24
C PHE A 57 -2.17 -1.89 -1.97
N SER A 58 -3.06 -2.06 -0.99
CA SER A 58 -3.98 -1.00 -0.56
C SER A 58 -3.26 0.26 -0.11
N SER A 59 -2.29 0.07 0.77
CA SER A 59 -1.57 1.14 1.43
C SER A 59 -0.61 1.80 0.44
N GLN A 60 0.01 1.02 -0.46
CA GLN A 60 0.75 1.56 -1.60
C GLN A 60 -0.14 2.46 -2.47
N MET A 61 -1.34 2.03 -2.87
CA MET A 61 -2.23 2.86 -3.69
C MET A 61 -2.67 4.16 -2.98
N ARG A 62 -2.82 4.13 -1.64
CA ARG A 62 -3.11 5.34 -0.85
C ARG A 62 -1.90 6.27 -0.78
N LEU A 63 -0.70 5.73 -0.52
CA LEU A 63 0.55 6.51 -0.47
C LEU A 63 0.84 7.20 -1.79
N ARG A 64 0.49 6.56 -2.91
CA ARG A 64 0.61 7.13 -4.25
C ARG A 64 -0.17 8.45 -4.42
N GLU A 65 -1.25 8.66 -3.67
CA GLU A 65 -2.06 9.87 -3.71
C GLU A 65 -1.52 11.00 -2.81
N VAL A 66 -0.52 10.72 -1.95
CA VAL A 66 -0.01 11.68 -0.95
C VAL A 66 1.00 12.67 -1.55
N SER A 67 1.98 12.19 -2.33
CA SER A 67 3.00 13.05 -2.92
C SER A 67 3.59 12.48 -4.21
N HIS A 68 4.16 13.36 -5.05
CA HIS A 68 4.85 12.95 -6.27
C HIS A 68 6.08 12.07 -5.98
N GLY A 69 6.80 12.32 -4.88
CA GLY A 69 7.96 11.51 -4.48
C GLY A 69 7.56 10.06 -4.16
N LEU A 70 6.54 9.89 -3.31
CA LEU A 70 5.99 8.58 -2.95
C LEU A 70 5.44 7.85 -4.17
N ARG A 71 4.72 8.57 -5.02
CA ARG A 71 4.22 8.02 -6.29
C ARG A 71 5.34 7.46 -7.16
N ASN A 72 6.44 8.19 -7.30
CA ASN A 72 7.57 7.74 -8.11
C ASN A 72 8.25 6.51 -7.50
N SER A 73 8.38 6.41 -6.18
CA SER A 73 8.91 5.21 -5.51
C SER A 73 8.01 4.00 -5.76
N ILE A 74 6.69 4.14 -5.58
CA ILE A 74 5.73 3.05 -5.81
C ILE A 74 5.68 2.63 -7.28
N GLU A 75 5.78 3.58 -8.22
CA GLU A 75 5.80 3.27 -9.66
C GLU A 75 7.13 2.62 -10.11
N LYS A 76 8.22 2.80 -9.33
CA LYS A 76 9.47 2.07 -9.55
C LYS A 76 9.39 0.61 -9.10
N GLU A 77 8.53 0.29 -8.16
CA GLU A 77 8.40 -1.07 -7.67
C GLU A 77 7.38 -1.89 -8.48
N ARG A 78 7.59 -3.20 -8.51
CA ARG A 78 6.66 -4.14 -9.13
C ARG A 78 5.49 -4.34 -8.17
N PRO A 79 4.24 -4.06 -8.58
CA PRO A 79 3.10 -4.39 -7.74
C PRO A 79 3.03 -5.92 -7.52
N PRO A 80 2.92 -6.42 -6.28
CA PRO A 80 2.80 -7.86 -5.99
C PRO A 80 1.37 -8.34 -6.27
N ILE A 81 0.93 -8.22 -7.53
CA ILE A 81 -0.41 -8.61 -7.97
C ILE A 81 -0.29 -9.71 -9.02
N ASP A 82 -0.77 -10.90 -8.67
CA ASP A 82 -0.87 -12.02 -9.61
C ASP A 82 -2.24 -12.10 -10.27
N LYS A 83 -3.29 -11.63 -9.58
CA LYS A 83 -4.65 -11.76 -10.05
C LYS A 83 -5.47 -10.52 -9.73
N ILE A 84 -6.07 -9.99 -10.78
CA ILE A 84 -7.03 -8.89 -10.73
C ILE A 84 -8.41 -9.48 -11.01
N ARG A 85 -9.36 -9.21 -10.13
CA ARG A 85 -10.77 -9.56 -10.33
C ARG A 85 -11.64 -8.34 -10.15
N VAL A 86 -12.40 -8.01 -11.18
CA VAL A 86 -13.38 -6.92 -11.16
C VAL A 86 -14.77 -7.51 -11.28
N GLU A 87 -15.65 -7.14 -10.35
CA GLU A 87 -17.04 -7.59 -10.33
C GLU A 87 -17.97 -6.37 -10.24
N ILE A 88 -18.80 -6.20 -11.26
CA ILE A 88 -19.78 -5.11 -11.36
C ILE A 88 -21.17 -5.73 -11.25
N ASP A 89 -21.89 -5.32 -10.21
CA ASP A 89 -23.24 -5.79 -9.91
C ASP A 89 -24.17 -4.60 -9.68
N ARG A 90 -25.47 -4.79 -9.95
CA ARG A 90 -26.50 -3.79 -9.63
C ARG A 90 -27.20 -4.19 -8.32
N ARG A 91 -27.28 -3.27 -7.36
CA ARG A 91 -28.04 -3.45 -6.11
C ARG A 91 -28.92 -2.23 -5.88
N ALA A 92 -30.21 -2.43 -5.61
CA ALA A 92 -31.18 -1.36 -5.37
C ALA A 92 -31.07 -0.20 -6.40
N SER A 93 -31.07 -0.56 -7.69
CA SER A 93 -30.96 0.36 -8.84
C SER A 93 -29.60 1.07 -9.01
N GLN A 94 -28.63 0.86 -8.13
CA GLN A 94 -27.28 1.45 -8.21
C GLN A 94 -26.26 0.41 -8.66
N ASN A 95 -25.29 0.85 -9.46
CA ASN A 95 -24.14 0.03 -9.86
C ASN A 95 -23.09 0.03 -8.74
N PHE A 96 -22.55 -1.15 -8.46
CA PHE A 96 -21.47 -1.39 -7.51
C PHE A 96 -20.32 -2.03 -8.25
N LEU A 97 -19.16 -1.40 -8.19
CA LEU A 97 -17.92 -1.93 -8.74
C LEU A 97 -17.05 -2.43 -7.59
N ASN A 98 -16.76 -3.72 -7.58
CA ASN A 98 -15.89 -4.37 -6.62
C ASN A 98 -14.58 -4.75 -7.32
N LEU A 99 -13.50 -4.08 -6.95
CA LEU A 99 -12.14 -4.47 -7.33
C LEU A 99 -11.59 -5.42 -6.27
N ARG A 100 -11.01 -6.54 -6.69
CA ARG A 100 -10.24 -7.45 -5.85
C ARG A 100 -8.87 -7.72 -6.44
N PHE A 101 -7.83 -7.63 -5.62
CA PHE A 101 -6.46 -7.96 -5.98
C PHE A 101 -5.96 -9.08 -5.08
N HIS A 102 -5.39 -10.13 -5.67
CA HIS A 102 -4.78 -11.23 -4.92
C HIS A 102 -3.26 -11.17 -5.07
N ASN A 103 -2.56 -11.30 -3.94
CA ASN A 103 -1.11 -11.43 -3.86
C ASN A 103 -0.73 -12.93 -3.92
N PRO A 104 0.31 -13.33 -4.69
CA PRO A 104 0.83 -14.71 -4.72
C PRO A 104 1.31 -15.29 -3.40
N GLU A 105 1.80 -14.48 -2.46
CA GLU A 105 2.75 -14.96 -1.44
C GLU A 105 2.16 -15.85 -0.34
N GLU A 106 0.85 -16.11 -0.32
CA GLU A 106 0.26 -17.03 0.65
C GLU A 106 -0.74 -18.01 -0.01
N PRO A 107 -0.27 -19.18 -0.47
CA PRO A 107 -1.13 -20.28 -0.90
C PRO A 107 -2.10 -20.67 0.24
N GLY A 108 -3.39 -20.37 0.05
CA GLY A 108 -4.43 -20.67 1.03
C GLY A 108 -4.83 -19.52 1.93
N SER A 109 -4.18 -18.34 1.86
CA SER A 109 -4.72 -17.17 2.53
C SER A 109 -5.80 -16.50 1.68
N ASN A 110 -6.90 -16.16 2.34
CA ASN A 110 -7.98 -15.39 1.74
C ASN A 110 -7.64 -13.89 1.72
N ARG A 111 -6.35 -13.51 1.83
CA ARG A 111 -5.90 -12.12 1.83
C ARG A 111 -5.92 -11.59 0.40
N TYR A 112 -7.10 -11.12 0.02
CA TYR A 112 -7.27 -10.27 -1.16
C TYR A 112 -7.58 -8.86 -0.70
N TRP A 113 -6.99 -7.88 -1.35
CA TRP A 113 -7.49 -6.52 -1.22
C TRP A 113 -8.83 -6.42 -1.92
N LYS A 114 -9.80 -5.74 -1.30
CA LYS A 114 -11.07 -5.40 -1.94
C LYS A 114 -11.40 -3.94 -1.74
N ARG A 115 -11.78 -3.28 -2.83
CA ARG A 115 -12.40 -1.95 -2.77
C ARG A 115 -13.71 -1.96 -3.51
N SER A 116 -14.74 -1.43 -2.85
CA SER A 116 -16.08 -1.28 -3.39
C SER A 116 -16.33 0.19 -3.68
N TYR A 117 -16.78 0.47 -4.89
CA TYR A 117 -17.19 1.79 -5.34
C TYR A 117 -18.69 1.75 -5.64
N ASN A 118 -19.41 2.75 -5.17
CA ASN A 118 -20.84 2.93 -5.42
C ASN A 118 -21.07 4.34 -5.97
N ARG A 119 -22.17 4.54 -6.70
CA ARG A 119 -22.48 5.81 -7.39
C ARG A 119 -21.50 6.13 -8.54
N GLU A 120 -21.96 6.95 -9.46
CA GLU A 120 -21.32 7.18 -10.76
C GLU A 120 -19.98 7.93 -10.66
N ASP A 121 -19.91 8.91 -9.77
CA ASP A 121 -18.73 9.70 -9.42
C ASP A 121 -17.59 8.85 -8.82
N ASN A 122 -17.91 7.82 -8.04
CA ASN A 122 -16.89 6.90 -7.54
C ASN A 122 -16.55 5.80 -8.55
N MET A 123 -17.43 5.47 -9.51
CA MET A 123 -17.08 4.56 -10.60
C MET A 123 -16.01 5.17 -11.51
N LYS A 124 -16.09 6.48 -11.79
CA LYS A 124 -15.03 7.18 -12.55
C LYS A 124 -13.67 7.01 -11.87
N LYS A 125 -13.58 7.27 -10.56
CA LYS A 125 -12.33 7.08 -9.79
C LYS A 125 -11.82 5.64 -9.86
N ALA A 126 -12.73 4.66 -9.84
CA ALA A 126 -12.36 3.26 -9.97
C ALA A 126 -11.74 2.97 -11.35
N PHE A 127 -12.36 3.47 -12.42
CA PHE A 127 -11.84 3.33 -13.78
C PHE A 127 -10.51 4.06 -13.98
N ASP A 128 -10.33 5.27 -13.45
CA ASP A 128 -9.06 6.00 -13.50
C ASP A 128 -7.94 5.26 -12.78
N GLY A 129 -8.26 4.67 -11.62
CA GLY A 129 -7.34 3.80 -10.86
C GLY A 129 -7.01 2.51 -11.61
N MET A 130 -8.00 1.87 -12.24
CA MET A 130 -7.79 0.69 -13.08
C MET A 130 -6.90 1.03 -14.29
N LYS A 131 -7.17 2.14 -14.98
CA LYS A 131 -6.38 2.59 -16.13
C LYS A 131 -4.93 2.78 -15.74
N THR A 132 -4.69 3.52 -14.67
CA THR A 132 -3.35 3.67 -14.11
C THR A 132 -2.66 2.33 -13.87
N LEU A 133 -3.34 1.40 -13.20
CA LEU A 133 -2.77 0.11 -12.83
C LEU A 133 -2.46 -0.74 -14.07
N LEU A 134 -3.41 -0.86 -14.99
CA LEU A 134 -3.29 -1.67 -16.20
C LEU A 134 -2.30 -1.07 -17.20
N SER A 135 -2.09 0.25 -17.19
CA SER A 135 -1.04 0.91 -17.97
C SER A 135 0.36 0.74 -17.38
N ASN A 136 0.53 0.16 -16.18
CA ASN A 136 1.85 -0.09 -15.62
C ASN A 136 2.54 -1.25 -16.36
N PRO A 137 3.62 -1.02 -17.12
CA PRO A 137 4.29 -2.06 -17.89
C PRO A 137 4.96 -3.15 -17.03
N ARG A 138 5.14 -2.87 -15.73
CA ARG A 138 5.69 -3.82 -14.75
C ARG A 138 4.62 -4.68 -14.09
N LEU A 139 3.34 -4.42 -14.39
CA LEU A 139 2.23 -5.27 -13.94
C LEU A 139 2.33 -6.63 -14.64
N GLN A 140 2.96 -7.59 -13.98
CA GLN A 140 3.05 -8.98 -14.43
C GLN A 140 1.89 -9.82 -13.89
N SER A 141 0.67 -9.27 -13.95
CA SER A 141 -0.52 -10.01 -13.52
C SER A 141 -0.64 -11.29 -14.35
N LYS A 142 -0.75 -12.44 -13.68
CA LYS A 142 -0.94 -13.74 -14.32
C LYS A 142 -2.37 -13.91 -14.82
N SER A 143 -3.33 -13.20 -14.22
CA SER A 143 -4.75 -13.32 -14.58
C SER A 143 -5.54 -12.04 -14.34
N PHE A 144 -6.34 -11.66 -15.33
CA PHE A 144 -7.32 -10.58 -15.23
C PHE A 144 -8.71 -11.18 -15.48
N HIS A 145 -9.63 -11.00 -14.52
CA HIS A 145 -11.01 -11.46 -14.65
C HIS A 145 -11.98 -10.30 -14.52
N TRP A 146 -12.88 -10.21 -15.50
CA TRP A 146 -13.92 -9.22 -15.56
C TRP A 146 -15.29 -9.90 -15.50
N PHE A 147 -16.07 -9.55 -14.49
CA PHE A 147 -17.44 -10.03 -14.31
C PHE A 147 -18.39 -8.84 -14.28
N ASN A 148 -19.09 -8.60 -15.38
CA ASN A 148 -20.09 -7.56 -15.46
C ASN A 148 -21.48 -8.19 -15.53
N ARG A 149 -22.29 -7.96 -14.48
CA ARG A 149 -23.69 -8.43 -14.40
C ARG A 149 -24.70 -7.29 -14.62
N THR A 150 -24.26 -6.21 -15.24
CA THR A 150 -25.05 -4.98 -15.43
C THR A 150 -25.29 -4.69 -16.91
N SER A 151 -24.84 -3.55 -17.46
CA SER A 151 -25.04 -3.17 -18.87
C SER A 151 -23.81 -3.44 -19.74
N SER A 152 -24.03 -3.64 -21.04
CA SER A 152 -22.95 -3.79 -22.04
C SER A 152 -22.10 -2.53 -22.22
N GLU A 153 -22.69 -1.33 -22.03
CA GLU A 153 -21.98 -0.03 -22.09
C GLU A 153 -20.76 0.03 -21.15
N ILE A 154 -20.83 -0.68 -20.01
CA ILE A 154 -19.71 -0.72 -19.06
C ILE A 154 -18.56 -1.59 -19.60
N ASN A 155 -18.83 -2.55 -20.49
CA ASN A 155 -17.78 -3.30 -21.17
C ASN A 155 -17.04 -2.42 -22.17
N GLU A 156 -17.73 -1.49 -22.85
CA GLU A 156 -17.08 -0.54 -23.77
C GLU A 156 -16.09 0.35 -23.01
N LYS A 157 -16.46 0.85 -21.83
CA LYS A 157 -15.55 1.60 -20.96
C LYS A 157 -14.31 0.80 -20.53
N LEU A 158 -14.42 -0.52 -20.35
CA LEU A 158 -13.27 -1.36 -20.08
C LEU A 158 -12.35 -1.45 -21.31
N ILE A 159 -12.94 -1.65 -22.49
CA ILE A 159 -12.18 -1.74 -23.74
C ILE A 159 -11.37 -0.45 -23.96
N ASP A 160 -11.96 0.72 -23.70
CA ASP A 160 -11.29 2.03 -23.78
C ASP A 160 -10.15 2.22 -22.77
N ILE A 161 -10.10 1.41 -21.72
CA ILE A 161 -9.04 1.45 -20.70
C ILE A 161 -7.86 0.56 -21.07
N ILE A 162 -8.14 -0.54 -21.77
CA ILE A 162 -7.13 -1.56 -22.13
C ILE A 162 -6.47 -1.23 -23.49
N ASN A 163 -7.20 -0.56 -24.39
CA ASN A 163 -6.68 -0.03 -25.65
C ASN A 163 -5.97 1.31 -25.47
#